data_AF-A0A529JTW9-F1
#
_entry.id   AF-A0A529JTW9-F1
#
_cell.length_a   1.000
_cell.length_b   1.000
_cell.length_c   1.000
_cell.angle_alpha   90.00
_cell.angle_beta   90.00
_cell.angle_gamma   90.00
#
_symmetry.space_group_name_H-M   'P 1'
#
loop_
_entity.id
_entity.type
_entity.pdbx_description
1 polymer ?
#
loop_
_entity_poly.entity_id
_entity_poly.type
_entity_poly.pdbx_seq_one_letter_code
_entity_poly.pdbx_strand_id
1 'polypeptide(L)'
;MAEKIPEPGSEEAIRAYKMILSQVLEQRPSGMRQRLADALGKHRSFVTQISSPAYSIPIPSKHLPAIFSVCHFSPAERDHFLAAYHEAHPGKMSVASG
;
A
#
# COMPACT_ATOMS: atom_id res chain seq x y z
N MET A 1 11.41 23.42 -6.37
CA MET A 1 11.25 22.08 -5.78
C MET A 1 10.58 21.25 -6.85
N ALA A 2 11.30 20.32 -7.49
CA ALA A 2 10.77 19.57 -8.62
C ALA A 2 9.69 18.61 -8.11
N GLU A 3 8.46 18.84 -8.52
CA GLU A 3 7.35 17.90 -8.40
C GLU A 3 7.70 16.70 -9.29
N LYS A 4 8.47 15.76 -8.73
CA LYS A 4 8.93 14.59 -9.44
C LYS A 4 7.73 13.67 -9.59
N ILE A 5 7.12 13.74 -10.76
CA ILE A 5 6.06 12.82 -11.17
C ILE A 5 6.69 11.43 -11.11
N PRO A 6 6.21 10.51 -10.24
CA PRO A 6 6.88 9.24 -10.04
C PRO A 6 6.85 8.44 -11.35
N GLU A 7 8.02 8.00 -11.82
CA GLU A 7 8.08 7.13 -12.99
C GLU A 7 7.36 5.80 -12.70
N PRO A 8 6.52 5.30 -13.61
CA PRO A 8 5.74 4.08 -13.38
C PRO A 8 6.67 2.88 -13.19
N GLY A 9 6.42 2.09 -12.14
CA GLY A 9 7.26 0.94 -11.76
C GLY A 9 8.51 1.29 -10.93
N SER A 10 8.74 2.56 -10.61
CA SER A 10 9.87 2.98 -9.77
C SER A 10 9.56 2.89 -8.28
N GLU A 11 10.61 2.85 -7.45
CA GLU A 11 10.51 2.86 -5.98
C GLU A 11 9.70 4.07 -5.46
N GLU A 12 9.66 5.16 -6.22
CA GLU A 12 8.88 6.36 -5.95
C GLU A 12 7.36 6.13 -6.07
N ALA A 13 6.90 5.36 -7.05
CA ALA A 13 5.50 4.97 -7.17
C ALA A 13 5.11 4.01 -6.03
N ILE A 14 6.02 3.12 -5.64
CA ILE A 14 5.84 2.27 -4.44
C ILE A 14 5.69 3.12 -3.19
N ARG A 15 6.50 4.18 -3.08
CA ARG A 15 6.47 5.12 -1.97
C ARG A 15 5.15 5.88 -1.92
N ALA A 16 4.61 6.31 -3.07
CA ALA A 16 3.39 7.09 -3.18
C ALA A 16 2.18 6.37 -2.54
N TYR A 17 1.89 5.13 -2.96
CA TYR A 17 0.76 4.40 -2.37
C TYR A 17 0.98 4.05 -0.88
N LYS A 18 2.25 3.83 -0.47
CA LYS A 18 2.59 3.59 0.93
C LYS A 18 2.36 4.82 1.80
N MET A 19 2.62 6.02 1.29
CA MET A 19 2.30 7.24 2.02
C MET A 19 0.80 7.36 2.29
N ILE A 20 -0.04 7.02 1.32
CA ILE A 20 -1.51 6.97 1.52
C ILE A 20 -1.85 6.01 2.66
N LEU A 21 -1.30 4.80 2.64
CA LEU A 21 -1.53 3.82 3.71
C LEU A 21 -1.03 4.30 5.08
N SER A 22 0.16 4.91 5.14
CA SER A 22 0.68 5.48 6.39
C SER A 22 -0.25 6.55 6.94
N GLN A 23 -0.70 7.48 6.10
CA GLN A 23 -1.59 8.56 6.49
C GLN A 23 -2.92 8.02 7.03
N VAL A 24 -3.52 7.02 6.37
CA VAL A 24 -4.75 6.37 6.88
C VAL A 24 -4.50 5.72 8.25
N LEU A 25 -3.36 5.05 8.44
CA LEU A 25 -2.98 4.44 9.73
C LEU A 25 -2.68 5.47 10.83
N GLU A 26 -2.21 6.66 10.46
CA GLU A 26 -1.92 7.77 11.39
C GLU A 26 -3.20 8.51 11.80
N GLN A 27 -4.16 8.70 10.88
CA GLN A 27 -5.45 9.33 11.16
C GLN A 27 -6.40 8.43 11.99
N ARG A 28 -6.12 7.13 12.09
CA ARG A 28 -6.93 6.16 12.85
C ARG A 28 -6.14 5.53 14.00
N PRO A 29 -5.78 6.28 15.06
CA PRO A 29 -5.05 5.72 16.20
C PRO A 29 -5.99 4.92 17.11
N SER A 30 -6.07 3.60 16.90
CA SER A 30 -6.70 2.63 17.82
C SER A 30 -6.23 1.20 17.52
N GLY A 31 -4.94 0.91 17.75
CA GLY A 31 -4.40 -0.46 17.58
C GLY A 31 -4.40 -0.99 16.13
N MET A 32 -4.60 -0.11 15.13
CA MET A 32 -4.75 -0.49 13.72
C MET A 32 -3.62 -1.35 13.19
N ARG A 33 -2.37 -1.02 13.55
CA ARG A 33 -1.19 -1.77 13.14
C ARG A 33 -1.18 -3.20 13.69
N GLN A 34 -1.70 -3.42 14.90
CA GLN A 34 -1.86 -4.77 15.45
C GLN A 34 -3.03 -5.51 14.80
N ARG A 35 -4.17 -4.85 14.56
CA ARG A 35 -5.30 -5.47 13.85
C ARG A 35 -4.93 -5.85 12.43
N LEU A 36 -4.10 -5.03 11.77
CA LEU A 36 -3.56 -5.31 10.45
C LEU A 36 -2.65 -6.54 10.48
N ALA A 37 -1.77 -6.63 11.48
CA ALA A 37 -0.89 -7.79 11.66
C ALA A 37 -1.70 -9.09 11.82
N ASP A 38 -2.72 -9.04 12.67
CA ASP A 38 -3.65 -10.14 12.95
C ASP A 38 -4.42 -10.57 11.69
N ALA A 39 -5.07 -9.63 10.99
CA ALA A 39 -5.83 -9.90 9.78
C ALA A 39 -4.96 -10.41 8.62
N LEU A 40 -3.69 -10.01 8.56
CA LEU A 40 -2.73 -10.50 7.57
C LEU A 40 -2.11 -11.85 7.97
N GLY A 41 -2.29 -12.31 9.20
CA GLY A 41 -1.58 -13.47 9.76
C GLY A 41 -0.07 -13.26 9.77
N LYS A 42 0.38 -12.03 10.00
CA LYS A 42 1.80 -11.61 9.95
C LYS A 42 2.22 -10.87 11.21
N HIS A 43 3.53 -10.69 11.37
CA HIS A 43 4.08 -9.96 12.50
C HIS A 43 4.00 -8.45 12.30
N ARG A 44 4.05 -7.70 13.42
CA ARG A 44 4.08 -6.23 13.43
C ARG A 44 5.20 -5.65 12.56
N SER A 45 6.36 -6.30 12.46
CA SER A 45 7.45 -5.87 11.57
C SER A 45 7.04 -5.83 10.10
N PHE A 46 6.26 -6.82 9.66
CA PHE A 46 5.74 -6.84 8.29
C PHE A 46 4.81 -5.65 8.04
N VAL A 47 3.90 -5.36 8.98
CA VAL A 47 3.02 -4.19 8.93
C VAL A 47 3.83 -2.89 8.80
N THR A 48 4.87 -2.71 9.61
CA THR A 48 5.76 -1.54 9.52
C THR A 48 6.42 -1.44 8.15
N GLN A 49 6.90 -2.56 7.58
CA GLN A 49 7.54 -2.59 6.26
C GLN A 49 6.57 -2.23 5.13
N ILE A 50 5.31 -2.69 5.19
CA ILE A 50 4.32 -2.37 4.16
C ILE A 50 3.71 -0.97 4.33
N SER A 51 3.63 -0.44 5.55
CA SER A 51 3.11 0.90 5.81
C SER A 51 4.15 2.01 5.64
N SER A 52 5.43 1.71 5.88
CA SER A 52 6.47 2.74 5.87
C SER A 52 7.05 2.95 4.46
N PRO A 53 7.10 4.21 3.98
CA PRO A 53 7.71 4.57 2.70
C PRO A 53 9.24 4.46 2.68
N ALA A 54 9.86 4.09 3.81
CA ALA A 54 11.30 3.86 3.91
C ALA A 54 11.73 2.49 3.32
N TYR A 55 10.78 1.56 3.16
CA TYR A 55 11.09 0.22 2.64
C TYR A 55 10.58 0.06 1.21
N SER A 56 11.41 -0.48 0.32
CA SER A 56 11.03 -0.76 -1.07
C SER A 56 10.23 -2.07 -1.25
N ILE A 57 9.87 -2.75 -0.15
CA ILE A 57 9.12 -4.01 -0.19
C ILE A 57 7.70 -3.75 -0.73
N PRO A 58 7.31 -4.31 -1.89
CA PRO A 58 5.99 -4.11 -2.45
C PRO A 58 4.91 -4.86 -1.66
N ILE A 59 3.68 -4.34 -1.65
CA ILE A 59 2.57 -5.00 -0.96
C ILE A 59 1.98 -6.07 -1.89
N PRO A 60 1.92 -7.34 -1.49
CA PRO A 60 1.26 -8.38 -2.29
C PRO A 60 -0.24 -8.10 -2.46
N SER A 61 -0.76 -8.27 -3.67
CA SER A 61 -2.17 -7.96 -4.01
C SER A 61 -3.17 -8.74 -3.14
N LYS A 62 -2.82 -9.97 -2.73
CA LYS A 62 -3.60 -10.80 -1.79
C LYS A 62 -3.85 -10.16 -0.42
N HIS A 63 -3.02 -9.21 -0.01
CA HIS A 63 -3.12 -8.53 1.28
C HIS A 63 -3.95 -7.24 1.20
N LEU A 64 -4.17 -6.68 0.01
CA LEU A 64 -4.99 -5.49 -0.21
C LEU A 64 -6.40 -5.57 0.40
N PRO A 65 -7.20 -6.64 0.16
CA PRO A 65 -8.56 -6.71 0.71
C PRO A 65 -8.57 -6.68 2.25
N ALA A 66 -7.64 -7.37 2.89
CA ALA A 66 -7.49 -7.35 4.34
C ALA A 66 -7.08 -5.95 4.85
N ILE A 67 -6.17 -5.27 4.13
CA ILE A 67 -5.73 -3.91 4.49
C ILE A 67 -6.90 -2.94 4.43
N PHE A 68 -7.67 -2.94 3.34
CA PHE A 68 -8.82 -2.05 3.18
C PHE A 68 -9.92 -2.34 4.20
N SER A 69 -10.19 -3.62 4.49
CA SER A 69 -11.19 -4.02 5.46
C SER A 69 -10.81 -3.62 6.87
N VAL A 70 -9.55 -3.81 7.26
CA VAL A 70 -9.06 -3.40 8.59
C VAL A 70 -9.10 -1.88 8.65
N CYS A 71 -8.40 -1.19 7.76
CA CYS A 71 -8.23 0.27 7.82
C CYS A 71 -9.51 1.08 7.52
N HIS A 72 -10.66 0.42 7.32
CA HIS A 72 -11.95 1.04 6.99
C HIS A 72 -11.85 2.07 5.86
N PHE A 73 -11.14 1.73 4.79
CA PHE A 73 -10.96 2.67 3.68
C PHE A 73 -12.32 3.01 3.05
N SER A 74 -12.55 4.30 2.83
CA SER A 74 -13.67 4.80 2.01
C SER A 74 -13.47 4.40 0.55
N PRO A 75 -14.54 4.23 -0.25
CA PRO A 75 -14.41 3.88 -1.67
C PRO A 75 -13.49 4.82 -2.45
N ALA A 76 -13.51 6.13 -2.16
CA ALA A 76 -12.60 7.11 -2.77
C ALA A 76 -11.12 6.88 -2.40
N GLU A 77 -10.83 6.57 -1.13
CA GLU A 77 -9.47 6.27 -0.66
C GLU A 77 -8.94 4.97 -1.28
N ARG A 78 -9.82 3.97 -1.45
CA ARG A 78 -9.47 2.69 -2.09
C ARG A 78 -9.10 2.89 -3.54
N ASP A 79 -9.91 3.64 -4.27
CA ASP A 79 -9.67 3.96 -5.68
C ASP A 79 -8.33 4.73 -5.84
N HIS A 80 -8.12 5.75 -5.02
CA HIS A 80 -6.89 6.53 -5.02
C HIS A 80 -5.65 5.67 -4.68
N PHE A 81 -5.77 4.77 -3.70
CA PHE A 81 -4.70 3.83 -3.37
C PHE A 81 -4.44 2.85 -4.53
N LEU A 82 -5.49 2.31 -5.14
CA LEU A 82 -5.36 1.34 -6.22
C LEU A 82 -4.74 1.96 -7.47
N ALA A 83 -5.11 3.20 -7.82
CA ALA A 83 -4.50 3.94 -8.93
C ALA A 83 -2.97 4.01 -8.75
N ALA A 84 -2.51 4.51 -7.60
CA ALA A 84 -1.08 4.59 -7.28
C ALA A 84 -0.41 3.20 -7.19
N TYR A 85 -1.13 2.18 -6.69
CA TYR A 85 -0.64 0.80 -6.66
C TYR A 85 -0.45 0.21 -8.06
N HIS A 86 -1.36 0.51 -9.00
CA HIS A 86 -1.25 0.09 -10.40
C HIS A 86 -0.08 0.77 -11.10
N GLU A 87 0.11 2.07 -10.89
CA GLU A 87 1.26 2.82 -11.41
C GLU A 87 2.60 2.27 -10.86
N ALA A 88 2.62 1.81 -9.62
CA ALA A 88 3.80 1.19 -9.01
C ALA A 88 4.07 -0.24 -9.49
N HIS A 89 3.09 -0.90 -10.10
CA HIS A 89 3.18 -2.31 -10.51
C HIS A 89 2.72 -2.55 -11.96
N PRO A 90 3.32 -1.86 -12.96
CA PRO A 90 2.93 -2.02 -14.37
C PRO A 90 3.18 -3.46 -14.86
N GLY A 91 4.23 -4.14 -14.34
CA GLY A 91 4.57 -5.51 -14.72
C GLY A 91 3.75 -6.63 -14.04
N LYS A 92 2.90 -6.32 -13.05
CA LYS A 92 1.98 -7.32 -12.45
C LYS A 92 0.67 -7.43 -13.23
N MET A 93 0.46 -6.51 -14.17
CA MET A 93 -0.50 -6.62 -15.28
C MET A 93 0.15 -7.21 -16.54
N SER A 94 1.37 -7.75 -16.47
CA SER A 94 1.83 -8.64 -17.53
C SER A 94 1.07 -9.96 -17.39
N VAL A 95 -0.06 -10.05 -18.10
CA VAL A 95 -0.37 -11.13 -19.05
C VAL A 95 0.75 -12.19 -19.04
N ALA A 96 0.53 -13.45 -18.63
CA ALA A 96 -0.26 -14.41 -19.40
C ALA A 96 -0.14 -14.18 -20.93
N SER A 97 1.04 -13.79 -21.42
CA SER A 97 1.49 -14.12 -22.77
C SER A 97 2.19 -15.46 -22.59
N GLY A 98 1.66 -16.59 -23.06
CA GLY A 98 1.27 -16.78 -24.45
C GLY A 98 2.52 -17.21 -25.19
#